data_AF-A0A354DHR0-F1
#
_entry.id   AF-A0A354DHR0-F1
#
_cell.length_a   1.000
_cell.length_b   1.000
_cell.length_c   1.000
_cell.angle_alpha   90.00
_cell.angle_beta   90.00
_cell.angle_gamma   90.00
#
_symmetry.space_group_name_H-M   'P 1'
#
loop_
_entity.id
_entity.type
_entity.pdbx_description
1 polymer ?
#
loop_
_entity_poly.entity_id
_entity_poly.type
_entity_poly.pdbx_seq_one_letter_code
_entity_poly.pdbx_strand_id
1 'polypeptide(L)'
;MGKYLLPVIIGTLLGFIARIILLRTDFRQYPTYPTGRIIHLSFGFIAAFIGSVAVPSVLDSDWTAVTFLGLAATQFREVRKMERDTLEKVDNKELVKRGQAFIEGMAQAFEGRNYMVMFLALISTLISVYNLWLGIILGFVLSFIIKYSIKGKLLRDMAEVSEGAIRFEGPNLYVGDIHIKNVGLETSRKVILERAVGAIITPKNENGI
;
A
#
# COMPACT_ATOMS: atom_id res chain seq x y z
N MET A 1 -18.79 -30.90 -10.22
CA MET A 1 -18.50 -29.54 -10.74
C MET A 1 -19.32 -28.43 -10.07
N GLY A 2 -20.62 -28.61 -9.77
CA GLY A 2 -21.47 -27.55 -9.22
C GLY A 2 -21.32 -27.22 -7.72
N LYS A 3 -20.76 -28.12 -6.89
CA LYS A 3 -20.76 -27.98 -5.42
C LYS A 3 -19.99 -26.76 -4.90
N TYR A 4 -18.84 -26.45 -5.52
CA TYR A 4 -17.96 -25.37 -5.06
C TYR A 4 -17.95 -24.14 -5.96
N LEU A 5 -18.58 -24.22 -7.15
CA LEU A 5 -18.58 -23.14 -8.13
C LEU A 5 -19.11 -21.83 -7.52
N LEU A 6 -20.26 -21.88 -6.86
CA LEU A 6 -20.88 -20.71 -6.28
C LEU A 6 -20.07 -20.13 -5.09
N PRO A 7 -19.58 -20.93 -4.12
CA PRO A 7 -18.62 -20.48 -3.11
C PRO A 7 -17.35 -19.82 -3.67
N VAL A 8 -16.78 -20.37 -4.75
CA VAL A 8 -15.57 -19.83 -5.39
C VAL A 8 -15.86 -18.48 -6.06
N ILE A 9 -16.98 -18.37 -6.79
CA ILE A 9 -17.40 -17.11 -7.41
C ILE A 9 -17.60 -16.03 -6.35
N ILE A 10 -18.29 -16.36 -5.25
CA ILE A 10 -18.55 -15.41 -4.16
C ILE A 10 -17.25 -14.95 -3.49
N GLY A 11 -16.36 -15.87 -3.13
CA GLY A 11 -15.06 -15.50 -2.55
C GLY A 11 -14.23 -14.65 -3.49
N THR A 12 -14.23 -14.97 -4.78
CA THR A 12 -13.46 -14.22 -5.80
C THR A 12 -14.02 -12.81 -5.95
N LEU A 13 -15.35 -12.66 -6.02
CA LEU A 13 -16.00 -11.36 -6.11
C LEU A 13 -15.78 -10.52 -4.85
N LEU A 14 -15.91 -11.10 -3.67
CA LEU A 14 -15.70 -10.38 -2.41
C LEU A 14 -14.24 -9.98 -2.22
N GLY A 15 -13.29 -10.85 -2.58
CA GLY A 15 -11.87 -10.51 -2.62
C GLY A 15 -11.59 -9.38 -3.63
N PHE A 16 -12.18 -9.43 -4.81
CA PHE A 16 -12.01 -8.37 -5.81
C PHE A 16 -12.64 -7.05 -5.38
N ILE A 17 -13.80 -7.07 -4.72
CA ILE A 17 -14.42 -5.89 -4.10
C ILE A 17 -13.48 -5.32 -3.02
N ALA A 18 -12.89 -6.17 -2.18
CA ALA A 18 -11.89 -5.75 -1.21
C ALA A 18 -10.70 -5.08 -1.90
N ARG A 19 -10.23 -5.62 -3.04
CA ARG A 19 -9.17 -4.97 -3.84
C ARG A 19 -9.55 -3.56 -4.28
N ILE A 20 -10.78 -3.37 -4.76
CA ILE A 20 -11.27 -2.06 -5.20
C ILE A 20 -11.30 -1.10 -4.00
N ILE A 21 -11.76 -1.53 -2.83
CA ILE A 21 -11.79 -0.73 -1.61
C ILE A 21 -10.38 -0.33 -1.16
N LEU A 22 -9.41 -1.23 -1.33
CA LEU A 22 -8.01 -1.00 -0.97
C LEU A 22 -7.23 -0.19 -2.00
N LEU A 23 -7.76 -0.02 -3.21
CA LEU A 23 -7.09 0.71 -4.26
C LEU A 23 -7.09 2.21 -3.92
N ARG A 24 -5.95 2.69 -3.42
CA ARG A 24 -5.66 4.11 -3.28
C ARG A 24 -4.53 4.47 -4.23
N THR A 25 -4.79 5.48 -5.06
CA THR A 25 -3.76 6.08 -5.92
C THR A 25 -3.59 7.53 -5.52
N ASP A 26 -2.41 7.88 -5.01
CA ASP A 26 -1.97 9.27 -4.93
C ASP A 26 -0.92 9.47 -6.02
N PHE A 27 -1.24 10.30 -7.02
CA PHE A 27 -0.37 10.57 -8.15
C PHE A 27 0.94 11.27 -7.74
N ARG A 28 0.94 11.98 -6.60
CA ARG A 28 2.13 12.66 -6.06
C ARG A 28 3.14 11.63 -5.55
N GLN A 29 2.63 10.53 -5.02
CA GLN A 29 3.44 9.44 -4.49
C GLN A 29 3.76 8.41 -5.58
N TYR A 30 2.84 8.18 -6.53
CA TYR A 30 2.92 7.12 -7.53
C TYR A 30 2.30 7.54 -8.89
N PRO A 31 3.10 8.07 -9.83
CA PRO A 31 2.62 8.67 -11.08
C PRO A 31 2.44 7.65 -12.22
N THR A 32 1.73 6.53 -11.99
CA THR A 32 1.52 5.46 -13.00
C THR A 32 0.06 5.35 -13.48
N TYR A 33 -0.74 6.40 -13.26
CA TYR A 33 -2.11 6.43 -13.75
C TYR A 33 -2.15 6.53 -15.29
N PRO A 34 -3.01 5.77 -16.00
CA PRO A 34 -4.02 4.82 -15.53
C PRO A 34 -3.53 3.36 -15.44
N THR A 35 -2.45 3.01 -16.13
CA THR A 35 -1.98 1.63 -16.33
C THR A 35 -1.70 0.91 -15.01
N GLY A 36 -1.16 1.60 -14.01
CA GLY A 36 -0.90 1.05 -12.68
C GLY A 36 -2.17 0.56 -11.97
N ARG A 37 -3.31 1.25 -12.15
CA ARG A 37 -4.59 0.77 -11.57
C ARG A 37 -5.02 -0.55 -12.17
N ILE A 38 -4.89 -0.70 -13.49
CA ILE A 38 -5.26 -1.92 -14.21
C ILE A 38 -4.40 -3.08 -13.71
N ILE A 39 -3.08 -2.89 -13.65
CA ILE A 39 -2.13 -3.89 -13.14
C ILE A 39 -2.53 -4.33 -11.73
N HIS A 40 -2.79 -3.37 -10.84
CA HIS A 40 -3.16 -3.67 -9.47
C HIS A 40 -4.52 -4.36 -9.32
N LEU A 41 -5.52 -3.99 -10.13
CA LEU A 41 -6.82 -4.67 -10.13
C LEU A 41 -6.66 -6.10 -10.64
N SER A 42 -5.90 -6.32 -11.72
CA SER A 42 -5.60 -7.65 -12.24
C SER A 42 -4.93 -8.54 -11.20
N PHE A 43 -3.86 -8.07 -10.54
CA PHE A 43 -3.19 -8.84 -9.49
C PHE A 43 -4.10 -9.12 -8.29
N GLY A 44 -4.96 -8.18 -7.91
CA GLY A 44 -5.92 -8.41 -6.84
C GLY A 44 -7.02 -9.41 -7.23
N PHE A 45 -7.46 -9.42 -8.49
CA PHE A 45 -8.36 -10.44 -9.00
C PHE A 45 -7.72 -11.83 -8.95
N ILE A 46 -6.48 -11.96 -9.42
CA ILE A 46 -5.71 -13.21 -9.37
C ILE A 46 -5.56 -13.67 -7.91
N ALA A 47 -5.22 -12.75 -6.99
CA ALA A 47 -5.12 -13.04 -5.57
C ALA A 47 -6.44 -13.58 -4.99
N ALA A 48 -7.56 -12.94 -5.30
CA ALA A 48 -8.88 -13.36 -4.86
C ALA A 48 -9.26 -14.74 -5.42
N PHE A 49 -8.98 -14.96 -6.70
CA PHE A 49 -9.27 -16.23 -7.37
C PHE A 49 -8.47 -17.39 -6.75
N ILE A 50 -7.16 -17.20 -6.57
CA ILE A 50 -6.28 -18.18 -5.93
C ILE A 50 -6.77 -18.50 -4.51
N GLY A 51 -7.09 -17.48 -3.71
CA GLY A 51 -7.60 -17.67 -2.35
C GLY A 51 -8.91 -18.46 -2.33
N SER A 52 -9.80 -18.20 -3.27
CA SER A 52 -11.09 -18.88 -3.38
C SER A 52 -10.95 -20.34 -3.78
N VAL A 53 -10.10 -20.64 -4.77
CA VAL A 53 -9.89 -22.01 -5.26
C VAL A 53 -9.11 -22.87 -4.26
N ALA A 54 -8.35 -22.27 -3.34
CA ALA A 54 -7.61 -23.01 -2.32
C ALA A 54 -8.49 -23.93 -1.47
N VAL A 55 -9.69 -23.48 -1.12
CA VAL A 55 -10.62 -24.22 -0.26
C VAL A 55 -11.07 -25.55 -0.90
N PRO A 56 -11.69 -25.57 -2.10
CA PRO A 56 -12.09 -26.83 -2.73
C PRO A 56 -10.89 -27.73 -3.05
N SER A 57 -9.73 -27.18 -3.41
CA SER A 57 -8.52 -27.98 -3.65
C SER A 57 -8.10 -28.78 -2.40
N VAL A 58 -8.19 -28.19 -1.21
CA VAL A 58 -7.90 -28.90 0.04
C VAL A 58 -9.01 -29.89 0.40
N LEU A 59 -10.28 -29.51 0.27
CA LEU A 59 -11.41 -30.37 0.63
C LEU A 59 -11.51 -31.63 -0.23
N ASP A 60 -11.19 -31.52 -1.51
CA ASP A 60 -11.18 -32.64 -2.46
C ASP A 60 -9.82 -33.35 -2.52
N SER A 61 -8.85 -32.96 -1.68
CA SER A 61 -7.49 -33.51 -1.65
C SER A 61 -6.74 -33.43 -2.99
N ASP A 62 -7.01 -32.39 -3.78
CA ASP A 62 -6.28 -32.08 -5.02
C ASP A 62 -4.98 -31.34 -4.70
N TRP A 63 -3.97 -32.10 -4.28
CA TRP A 63 -2.65 -31.57 -3.93
C TRP A 63 -1.90 -30.97 -5.12
N THR A 64 -2.27 -31.35 -6.35
CA THR A 64 -1.73 -30.71 -7.57
C THR A 64 -2.18 -29.26 -7.62
N ALA A 65 -3.48 -28.99 -7.42
CA ALA A 65 -4.02 -27.64 -7.36
C ALA A 65 -3.47 -26.85 -6.16
N VAL A 66 -3.27 -27.48 -4.99
CA VAL A 66 -2.64 -26.83 -3.83
C VAL A 66 -1.22 -26.33 -4.16
N THR A 67 -0.46 -27.08 -4.96
CA THR A 67 0.90 -26.67 -5.34
C THR A 67 0.90 -25.37 -6.17
N PHE A 68 -0.14 -25.15 -6.99
CA PHE A 68 -0.32 -23.88 -7.71
C PHE A 68 -0.58 -22.67 -6.78
N LEU A 69 -1.09 -22.89 -5.57
CA LEU A 69 -1.22 -21.80 -4.58
C LEU A 69 0.15 -21.30 -4.11
N GLY A 70 1.16 -22.18 -4.07
CA GLY A 70 2.55 -21.79 -3.78
C GLY A 70 3.11 -20.80 -4.81
N LEU A 71 2.67 -20.89 -6.07
CA LEU A 71 3.05 -19.95 -7.13
C LEU A 71 2.51 -18.53 -6.86
N ALA A 72 1.42 -18.40 -6.10
CA ALA A 72 0.82 -17.12 -5.74
C ALA A 72 1.78 -16.25 -4.90
N ALA A 73 2.50 -16.87 -3.96
CA ALA A 73 3.51 -16.18 -3.16
C ALA A 73 4.60 -15.57 -4.04
N THR A 74 5.02 -16.28 -5.09
CA THR A 74 5.95 -15.76 -6.09
C THR A 74 5.36 -14.56 -6.85
N GLN A 75 4.10 -14.64 -7.28
CA GLN A 75 3.45 -13.53 -7.98
C GLN A 75 3.42 -12.24 -7.14
N PHE A 76 3.14 -12.33 -5.84
CA PHE A 76 3.09 -11.14 -4.99
C PHE A 76 4.49 -10.56 -4.75
N ARG A 77 5.51 -11.40 -4.57
CA ARG A 77 6.90 -10.95 -4.50
C ARG A 77 7.36 -10.24 -5.78
N GLU A 78 6.93 -10.71 -6.95
CA GLU A 78 7.22 -10.03 -8.21
C GLU A 78 6.48 -8.68 -8.31
N VAL A 79 5.27 -8.55 -7.76
CA VAL A 79 4.60 -7.24 -7.62
C VAL A 79 5.45 -6.31 -6.76
N ARG A 80 5.91 -6.75 -5.59
CA ARG A 80 6.79 -5.93 -4.73
C ARG A 80 8.05 -5.48 -5.47
N LYS A 81 8.70 -6.41 -6.17
CA LYS A 81 9.92 -6.13 -6.93
C LYS A 81 9.66 -5.09 -8.02
N MET A 82 8.59 -5.27 -8.81
CA MET A 82 8.17 -4.32 -9.84
C MET A 82 7.93 -2.92 -9.27
N GLU A 83 7.23 -2.83 -8.13
CA GLU A 83 6.95 -1.55 -7.48
C GLU A 83 8.21 -0.88 -6.96
N ARG A 84 9.06 -1.63 -6.27
CA ARG A 84 10.32 -1.15 -5.72
C ARG A 84 11.23 -0.61 -6.82
N ASP A 85 11.43 -1.40 -7.88
CA ASP A 85 12.29 -1.04 -9.01
C ASP A 85 11.75 0.19 -9.77
N THR A 86 10.41 0.34 -9.86
CA THR A 86 9.77 1.50 -10.49
C THR A 86 9.97 2.76 -9.65
N LEU A 87 9.71 2.68 -8.34
CA LEU A 87 9.88 3.79 -7.42
C LEU A 87 11.34 4.23 -7.31
N GLU A 88 12.28 3.31 -7.29
CA GLU A 88 13.72 3.62 -7.28
C GLU A 88 14.17 4.35 -8.55
N LYS A 89 13.64 3.97 -9.72
CA LYS A 89 13.92 4.69 -10.98
C LYS A 89 13.35 6.10 -11.00
N VAL A 90 12.19 6.32 -10.36
CA VAL A 90 11.61 7.66 -10.20
C VAL A 90 12.44 8.47 -9.22
N ASP A 91 12.75 7.90 -8.05
CA ASP A 91 13.50 8.58 -6.98
C ASP A 91 14.89 9.03 -7.43
N ASN A 92 15.56 8.24 -8.27
CA ASN A 92 16.86 8.60 -8.83
C ASN A 92 16.83 9.78 -9.83
N LYS A 93 15.65 10.18 -10.31
CA LYS A 93 15.48 11.36 -11.17
C LYS A 93 15.05 12.60 -10.39
N GLU A 94 14.72 12.46 -9.11
CA GLU A 94 14.31 13.55 -8.25
C GLU A 94 15.54 14.29 -7.70
N LEU A 95 15.43 15.62 -7.57
CA LEU A 95 16.48 16.44 -6.97
C LEU A 95 16.67 16.14 -5.48
N VAL A 96 15.60 15.75 -4.80
CA VAL A 96 15.60 15.33 -3.39
C VAL A 96 15.03 13.93 -3.33
N LYS A 97 15.88 12.96 -3.01
CA LYS A 97 15.51 11.56 -2.88
C LYS A 97 14.61 11.33 -1.67
N ARG A 98 13.61 10.48 -1.81
CA ARG A 98 12.71 10.01 -0.75
C ARG A 98 13.38 8.96 0.13
N GLY A 99 14.34 8.21 -0.43
CA GLY A 99 15.14 7.23 0.30
C GLY A 99 14.58 5.80 0.28
N GLN A 100 15.45 4.83 0.57
CA GLN A 100 15.15 3.40 0.43
C GLN A 100 14.05 2.92 1.38
N ALA A 101 14.01 3.40 2.63
CA ALA A 101 13.00 2.99 3.61
C ALA A 101 11.58 3.34 3.14
N PHE A 102 11.40 4.52 2.54
CA PHE A 102 10.11 4.93 1.96
C PHE A 102 9.71 4.03 0.78
N ILE A 103 10.63 3.78 -0.14
CA ILE A 103 10.39 2.93 -1.33
C ILE A 103 10.02 1.51 -0.90
N GLU A 104 10.78 0.94 0.04
CA GLU A 104 10.57 -0.41 0.55
C GLU A 104 9.22 -0.53 1.27
N GLY A 105 8.87 0.44 2.12
CA GLY A 105 7.58 0.48 2.80
C GLY A 105 6.40 0.55 1.82
N MET A 106 6.52 1.36 0.76
CA MET A 106 5.49 1.41 -0.29
C MET A 106 5.37 0.08 -1.05
N ALA A 107 6.49 -0.51 -1.46
CA ALA A 107 6.50 -1.78 -2.19
C ALA A 107 5.91 -2.94 -1.35
N GLN A 108 6.25 -3.00 -0.05
CA GLN A 108 5.66 -3.97 0.89
C GLN A 108 4.15 -3.76 1.07
N ALA A 109 3.67 -2.51 1.08
CA ALA A 109 2.24 -2.25 1.16
C ALA A 109 1.48 -2.78 -0.07
N PHE A 110 2.07 -2.70 -1.27
CA PHE A 110 1.46 -3.28 -2.48
C PHE A 110 1.40 -4.81 -2.43
N GLU A 111 2.46 -5.45 -1.94
CA GLU A 111 2.51 -6.90 -1.67
C GLU A 111 1.43 -7.31 -0.65
N GLY A 112 1.42 -6.64 0.51
CA GLY A 112 0.54 -6.87 1.66
C GLY A 112 -0.94 -6.83 1.28
N ARG A 113 -1.34 -5.87 0.44
CA ARG A 113 -2.72 -5.74 -0.02
C ARG A 113 -3.18 -6.95 -0.84
N ASN A 114 -2.29 -7.62 -1.57
CA ASN A 114 -2.65 -8.83 -2.33
C ASN A 114 -2.84 -10.03 -1.39
N TYR A 115 -1.99 -10.19 -0.37
CA TYR A 115 -2.18 -11.22 0.67
C TYR A 115 -3.52 -11.05 1.40
N MET A 116 -3.87 -9.81 1.76
CA MET A 116 -5.15 -9.52 2.43
C MET A 116 -6.36 -9.89 1.56
N VAL A 117 -6.31 -9.58 0.26
CA VAL A 117 -7.37 -9.93 -0.70
C VAL A 117 -7.50 -11.44 -0.84
N MET A 118 -6.38 -12.15 -0.98
CA MET A 118 -6.35 -13.62 -1.06
C MET A 118 -6.91 -14.26 0.20
N PHE A 119 -6.51 -13.78 1.38
CA PHE A 119 -6.99 -14.31 2.66
C PHE A 119 -8.49 -14.09 2.84
N LEU A 120 -9.00 -12.91 2.50
CA LEU A 120 -10.43 -12.63 2.55
C LEU A 120 -11.23 -13.57 1.65
N ALA A 121 -10.76 -13.76 0.42
CA ALA A 121 -11.41 -14.63 -0.54
C ALA A 121 -11.43 -16.09 -0.05
N LEU A 122 -10.32 -16.56 0.52
CA LEU A 122 -10.21 -17.88 1.14
C LEU A 122 -11.22 -18.07 2.27
N ILE A 123 -11.29 -17.13 3.22
CA ILE A 123 -12.22 -17.24 4.37
C ILE A 123 -13.67 -17.16 3.89
N SER A 124 -13.97 -16.26 2.95
CA SER A 124 -15.32 -16.12 2.41
C SER A 124 -15.76 -17.39 1.66
N THR A 125 -14.89 -17.99 0.84
CA THR A 125 -15.20 -19.27 0.18
C THR A 125 -15.34 -20.39 1.20
N LEU A 126 -14.45 -20.49 2.19
CA LEU A 126 -14.49 -21.54 3.22
C LEU A 126 -15.84 -21.57 3.93
N ILE A 127 -16.32 -20.42 4.41
CA ILE A 127 -17.63 -20.36 5.06
C ILE A 127 -18.75 -20.59 4.05
N SER A 128 -18.65 -20.06 2.83
CA SER A 128 -19.66 -20.23 1.78
C SER A 128 -19.88 -21.69 1.38
N VAL A 129 -18.87 -22.56 1.51
CA VAL A 129 -19.02 -24.01 1.28
C VAL A 129 -20.03 -24.64 2.24
N TYR A 130 -20.08 -24.18 3.49
CA TYR A 130 -21.00 -24.70 4.51
C TYR A 130 -22.31 -23.89 4.58
N ASN A 131 -22.21 -22.57 4.46
CA ASN A 131 -23.34 -21.66 4.46
C ASN A 131 -23.03 -20.42 3.62
N LEU A 132 -23.68 -20.35 2.46
CA LEU A 132 -23.50 -19.29 1.48
C LEU A 132 -23.69 -17.88 2.05
N TRP A 133 -24.79 -17.69 2.81
CA TRP A 133 -25.16 -16.38 3.34
C TRP A 133 -24.18 -15.91 4.40
N LEU A 134 -23.74 -16.81 5.28
CA LEU A 134 -22.72 -16.48 6.27
C LEU A 134 -21.38 -16.13 5.61
N GLY A 135 -21.00 -16.80 4.53
CA GLY A 135 -19.77 -16.50 3.80
C GLY A 135 -19.78 -15.13 3.13
N ILE A 136 -20.94 -14.69 2.64
CA ILE A 136 -21.16 -13.34 2.12
C ILE A 136 -21.05 -12.31 3.23
N ILE A 137 -21.80 -12.48 4.32
CA ILE A 137 -21.80 -11.55 5.47
C ILE A 137 -20.39 -11.40 6.03
N LEU A 138 -19.69 -12.51 6.25
CA LEU A 138 -18.34 -12.48 6.79
C LEU A 138 -17.35 -11.82 5.81
N GLY A 139 -17.47 -12.07 4.50
CA GLY A 139 -16.63 -11.40 3.50
C GLY A 139 -16.80 -9.88 3.50
N PHE A 140 -18.02 -9.37 3.70
CA PHE A 140 -18.25 -7.93 3.88
C PHE A 140 -17.65 -7.39 5.19
N VAL A 141 -17.84 -8.10 6.30
CA VAL A 141 -17.25 -7.73 7.60
C VAL A 141 -15.73 -7.67 7.52
N LEU A 142 -15.10 -8.69 6.94
CA LEU A 142 -13.64 -8.74 6.75
C LEU A 142 -13.15 -7.62 5.81
N SER A 143 -13.90 -7.32 4.74
CA SER A 143 -13.57 -6.20 3.84
C SER A 143 -13.53 -4.88 4.59
N PHE A 144 -14.47 -4.69 5.51
CA PHE A 144 -14.51 -3.51 6.37
C PHE A 144 -13.32 -3.48 7.33
N ILE A 145 -13.03 -4.58 8.03
CA ILE A 145 -11.88 -4.66 8.96
C ILE A 145 -10.57 -4.31 8.24
N ILE A 146 -10.32 -4.92 7.08
CA ILE A 146 -9.10 -4.71 6.30
C ILE A 146 -8.95 -3.23 5.88
N LYS A 147 -10.05 -2.53 5.56
CA LYS A 147 -10.02 -1.10 5.25
C LYS A 147 -9.47 -0.25 6.39
N TYR A 148 -9.68 -0.63 7.65
CA TYR A 148 -9.16 0.10 8.80
C TYR A 148 -7.73 -0.30 9.15
N SER A 149 -7.38 -1.58 8.99
CA SER A 149 -6.04 -2.09 9.31
C SER A 149 -4.91 -1.51 8.45
N ILE A 150 -5.21 -0.98 7.26
CA ILE A 150 -4.20 -0.42 6.33
C ILE A 150 -3.86 1.05 6.62
N LYS A 151 -4.48 1.70 7.61
CA LYS A 151 -4.12 3.08 7.96
C LYS A 151 -2.74 3.10 8.63
N GLY A 152 -1.78 3.75 7.99
CA GLY A 152 -0.48 4.07 8.62
C GLY A 152 -0.65 5.03 9.80
N LYS A 153 0.36 5.09 10.67
CA LYS A 153 0.42 6.06 11.76
C LYS A 153 0.49 7.49 11.21
N LEU A 154 -0.09 8.45 11.93
CA LEU A 154 0.05 9.85 11.60
C LEU A 154 1.43 10.36 12.05
N LEU A 155 1.96 11.40 11.38
CA LEU A 155 3.25 11.99 11.77
C LEU A 155 3.26 12.40 13.24
N ARG A 156 2.16 12.97 13.75
CA ARG A 156 1.98 13.35 15.17
C ARG A 156 2.09 12.18 16.16
N ASP A 157 1.86 10.94 15.69
CA ASP A 157 1.95 9.75 16.52
C ASP A 157 3.42 9.33 16.70
N MET A 158 4.30 9.74 15.78
CA MET A 158 5.72 9.36 15.72
C MET A 158 6.66 10.50 16.11
N ALA A 159 6.28 11.74 15.82
CA ALA A 159 7.09 12.92 16.01
C ALA A 159 6.27 14.08 16.58
N GLU A 160 6.95 14.95 17.30
CA GLU A 160 6.45 16.27 17.64
C GLU A 160 6.78 17.24 16.50
N VAL A 161 5.82 18.09 16.15
CA VAL A 161 5.97 19.08 15.08
C VAL A 161 5.86 20.46 15.72
N SER A 162 6.96 21.21 15.70
CA SER A 162 7.01 22.58 16.21
C SER A 162 7.29 23.55 15.07
N GLU A 163 6.80 24.79 15.20
CA GLU A 163 7.12 25.85 14.25
C GLU A 163 8.60 26.24 14.41
N GLY A 164 9.31 26.36 13.28
CA GLY A 164 10.70 26.76 13.23
C GLY A 164 10.86 28.09 12.52
N ALA A 165 11.61 29.02 13.12
CA ALA A 165 11.87 30.33 12.52
C ALA A 165 12.65 30.18 11.20
N ILE A 166 12.12 30.76 10.13
CA ILE A 166 12.80 30.81 8.83
C ILE A 166 13.82 31.94 8.85
N ARG A 167 15.08 31.61 8.55
CA ARG A 167 16.16 32.60 8.48
C ARG A 167 17.09 32.33 7.31
N PHE A 168 17.72 33.39 6.83
CA PHE A 168 18.74 33.32 5.80
C PHE A 168 20.09 33.79 6.34
N GLU A 169 21.14 33.02 6.09
CA GLU A 169 22.53 33.48 6.24
C GLU A 169 23.16 33.56 4.85
N GLY A 170 23.21 34.78 4.31
CA GLY A 170 23.51 35.00 2.90
C GLY A 170 22.52 34.23 2.00
N PRO A 171 23.00 33.35 1.10
CA PRO A 171 22.13 32.56 0.24
C PRO A 171 21.59 31.27 0.91
N ASN A 172 22.01 30.93 2.13
CA ASN A 172 21.62 29.68 2.78
C ASN A 172 20.33 29.85 3.59
N LEU A 173 19.33 29.00 3.29
CA LEU A 173 18.05 28.91 4.00
C LEU A 173 18.17 27.95 5.19
N TYR A 174 17.71 28.42 6.36
CA TYR A 174 17.60 27.63 7.58
C TYR A 174 16.16 27.67 8.12
N VAL A 175 15.79 26.60 8.81
CA VAL A 175 14.61 26.53 9.68
C VAL A 175 15.10 26.19 11.08
N GLY A 176 15.04 27.16 12.00
CA GLY A 176 15.79 27.10 13.25
C GLY A 176 17.29 26.92 12.97
N ASP A 177 17.86 25.85 13.47
CA ASP A 177 19.29 25.54 13.40
C ASP A 177 19.63 24.65 12.20
N ILE A 178 18.61 24.17 11.48
CA ILE A 178 18.73 23.16 10.42
C ILE A 178 18.91 23.84 9.07
N HIS A 179 20.03 23.56 8.39
CA HIS A 179 20.26 24.00 7.01
C HIS A 179 19.38 23.21 6.04
N ILE A 180 18.67 23.91 5.16
CA ILE A 180 17.75 23.29 4.21
C ILE A 180 18.35 23.25 2.80
N LYS A 181 18.68 24.42 2.25
CA LYS A 181 19.24 24.56 0.89
C LYS A 181 19.78 25.95 0.63
N ASN A 182 20.50 26.09 -0.47
CA ASN A 182 20.88 27.38 -1.02
C ASN A 182 19.76 27.97 -1.90
N VAL A 183 19.46 29.26 -1.73
CA VAL A 183 18.53 30.04 -2.56
C VAL A 183 19.25 31.31 -3.03
N GLY A 184 19.77 31.26 -4.26
CA GLY A 184 20.55 32.35 -4.83
C GLY A 184 19.75 33.60 -5.17
N LEU A 185 18.51 33.45 -5.67
CA LEU A 185 17.68 34.57 -6.10
C LEU A 185 17.08 35.34 -4.91
N GLU A 186 17.37 36.63 -4.82
CA GLU A 186 16.89 37.49 -3.72
C GLU A 186 15.36 37.59 -3.65
N THR A 187 14.71 37.64 -4.83
CA THR A 187 13.26 37.69 -4.95
C THR A 187 12.61 36.46 -4.33
N SER A 188 13.17 35.27 -4.60
CA SER A 188 12.73 34.02 -3.98
C SER A 188 12.94 34.02 -2.46
N ARG A 189 14.04 34.59 -1.97
CA ARG A 189 14.30 34.71 -0.52
C ARG A 189 13.22 35.55 0.18
N LYS A 190 12.85 36.70 -0.39
CA LYS A 190 11.78 37.55 0.15
C LYS A 190 10.44 36.82 0.20
N VAL A 191 10.06 36.16 -0.89
CA VAL A 191 8.82 35.38 -0.95
C VAL A 191 8.78 34.28 0.10
N ILE A 192 9.91 33.58 0.32
CA ILE A 192 10.00 32.55 1.35
C ILE A 192 9.84 33.16 2.75
N LEU A 193 10.53 34.27 3.05
CA LEU A 193 10.42 34.93 4.35
C LEU A 193 9.00 35.45 4.65
N GLU A 194 8.28 35.92 3.64
CA GLU A 194 6.92 36.47 3.82
C GLU A 194 5.83 35.39 3.86
N ARG A 195 6.02 34.26 3.16
CA ARG A 195 4.93 33.31 2.87
C ARG A 195 5.18 31.87 3.31
N ALA A 196 6.41 31.47 3.59
CA ALA A 196 6.69 30.09 3.97
C ALA A 196 6.46 29.88 5.48
N VAL A 197 6.20 28.62 5.83
CA VAL A 197 6.12 28.16 7.22
C VAL A 197 7.25 27.17 7.44
N GLY A 198 8.05 27.40 8.47
CA GLY A 198 9.10 26.49 8.90
C GLY A 198 8.54 25.50 9.92
N ALA A 199 8.86 24.23 9.75
CA ALA A 199 8.51 23.19 10.71
C ALA A 199 9.75 22.36 11.06
N ILE A 200 9.92 22.10 12.35
CA ILE A 200 10.91 21.17 12.89
C ILE A 200 10.16 19.93 13.35
N ILE A 201 10.60 18.77 12.87
CA ILE A 201 9.99 17.47 13.16
C ILE A 201 10.96 16.71 14.05
N THR A 202 10.60 16.53 15.32
CA THR A 202 11.43 15.84 16.31
C THR A 202 10.84 14.47 16.63
N PRO A 203 11.53 13.35 16.33
CA PRO A 203 11.06 12.01 16.68
C PRO A 203 10.82 11.88 18.18
N LYS A 204 9.73 11.23 18.60
CA LYS A 204 9.45 11.01 20.03
C LYS A 204 10.36 9.98 20.68
N ASN A 205 10.97 9.10 19.89
CA ASN A 205 11.92 8.09 20.32
C ASN A 205 12.81 7.67 19.15
N GLU A 206 13.84 6.86 19.43
CA GLU A 206 14.77 6.32 18.42
C GLU A 206 14.09 5.48 17.34
N ASN A 207 12.91 4.91 17.65
CA ASN A 207 12.08 4.16 16.71
C ASN A 207 11.12 5.04 15.88
N GLY A 208 11.13 6.36 16.10
CA GLY A 208 10.29 7.33 15.42
C GLY A 208 10.90 7.87 14.11
N ILE A 209 12.02 7.29 13.69
CA ILE A 209 12.80 7.62 12.50
C ILE A 209 12.52 6.60 11.40
#